data_AF-A0AAD9RPE1-F1
#
_entry.id   AF-A0AAD9RPE1-F1
#
_cell.length_a   1.000
_cell.length_b   1.000
_cell.length_c   1.000
_cell.angle_alpha   90.00
_cell.angle_beta   90.00
_cell.angle_gamma   90.00
#
_symmetry.space_group_name_H-M   'P 1'
#
loop_
_entity.id
_entity.type
_entity.pdbx_description
1 polymer ?
#
loop_
_entity_poly.entity_id
_entity_poly.type
_entity_poly.pdbx_seq_one_letter_code
_entity_poly.pdbx_strand_id
1 'polypeptide(L)'
;MVLADATLADNHRQRGFAANGNPEGITICNLIDGETLSYSLALIRGRAPLACSYVTVRAQKNVTSEWPVIGGEFRALVDLTRGSNKLELEAGGHKRRLTLLHEPRTTRLRVTPVYVVCAGHDGYFQGPRREDRSPESAATRIGLGARLLQTLTAEKLREAGHGRKTFQLERDLDGPECLVMHSMLHVDRARAMSQRELWELIARELMTGPLASKDRKYLAFLSCTRYRGAPSPRTHEDTLARTQGHAALGGGGLALFGSACLHTWPTCMAQVLPRFLDTTAVDTEQLMDDSNYRGTHGGCLATTLGSVLHELGHTFDLGHTREGIMGRGFDYVDRVFVGAAGIDFNRNPIRRDPQHTTVALSRPLSVTVTVQEPVLASPRRGRLLSETSRPSPSPSARQLPGRLSAPASPELNRSFSKTLNAAEPPSQPDRTFWGPSCATLLAYHRWFNTEFDNHCNRRHNDIEYDGKRNVIRSRYGVRVIELRETSGGMVVGSRQFPGTRPPLEALVPPPPPHCLATLTLVAEDSTGNILKHPLPTAF
;
A
#
# COMPACT_ATOMS: atom_id res chain seq x y z
N MET A 1 -0.24 -54.00 35.31
CA MET A 1 -0.02 -54.96 34.22
C MET A 1 -0.01 -54.16 32.91
N VAL A 2 0.94 -54.44 32.04
CA VAL A 2 1.62 -53.58 31.06
C VAL A 2 0.77 -53.12 29.86
N LEU A 3 1.03 -51.89 29.36
CA LEU A 3 1.17 -51.41 27.94
C LEU A 3 0.93 -49.88 27.92
N ALA A 4 1.91 -48.96 27.75
CA ALA A 4 2.89 -48.66 26.68
C ALA A 4 2.40 -47.59 25.66
N ASP A 5 3.24 -46.55 25.50
CA ASP A 5 3.43 -45.60 24.37
C ASP A 5 2.35 -44.55 24.02
N ALA A 6 2.64 -43.30 23.63
CA ALA A 6 3.89 -42.54 23.50
C ALA A 6 3.54 -41.03 23.43
N THR A 7 4.20 -40.20 24.23
CA THR A 7 4.17 -38.74 24.14
C THR A 7 5.54 -38.24 23.68
N LEU A 8 5.70 -38.08 22.36
CA LEU A 8 6.84 -37.36 21.78
C LEU A 8 6.52 -35.85 21.76
N ALA A 9 6.93 -35.18 22.84
CA ALA A 9 7.07 -33.73 22.86
C ALA A 9 8.42 -33.38 22.21
N ASP A 10 8.38 -32.96 20.95
CA ASP A 10 9.58 -32.53 20.24
C ASP A 10 9.91 -31.08 20.60
N ASN A 11 10.79 -30.95 21.58
CA ASN A 11 11.40 -29.71 22.04
C ASN A 11 12.36 -29.16 20.98
N HIS A 12 11.86 -28.42 20.00
CA HIS A 12 12.74 -27.53 19.21
C HIS A 12 13.05 -26.27 20.01
N ARG A 13 14.07 -26.40 20.87
CA ARG A 13 14.84 -25.29 21.44
C ARG A 13 15.24 -24.33 20.32
N GLN A 14 14.76 -23.09 20.40
CA GLN A 14 15.42 -21.93 19.81
C GLN A 14 16.88 -21.89 20.32
N ARG A 15 17.80 -22.44 19.53
CA ARG A 15 19.21 -22.09 19.66
C ARG A 15 19.37 -20.69 19.09
N GLY A 16 19.54 -19.72 19.98
CA GLY A 16 20.12 -18.44 19.61
C GLY A 16 21.47 -18.70 18.95
N PHE A 17 21.56 -18.44 17.65
CA PHE A 17 22.83 -18.33 16.96
C PHE A 17 23.44 -16.97 17.30
N ALA A 18 24.05 -16.88 18.49
CA ALA A 18 25.21 -16.03 18.67
C ALA A 18 26.41 -16.76 18.05
N ALA A 19 26.44 -16.84 16.71
CA ALA A 19 27.63 -17.28 16.00
C ALA A 19 28.47 -16.04 15.70
N ASN A 20 29.51 -15.83 16.52
CA ASN A 20 30.74 -15.21 16.02
C ASN A 20 31.26 -16.10 14.90
N GLY A 21 30.85 -15.82 13.67
CA GLY A 21 31.23 -16.60 12.50
C GLY A 21 31.29 -15.67 11.31
N ASN A 22 32.51 -15.38 10.87
CA ASN A 22 32.72 -14.83 9.54
C ASN A 22 32.06 -15.81 8.57
N PRO A 23 31.03 -15.43 7.76
CA PRO A 23 30.47 -16.35 6.82
C PRO A 23 31.54 -16.72 5.79
N GLU A 24 32.02 -17.97 5.82
CA GLU A 24 32.98 -18.51 4.84
C GLU A 24 32.36 -18.69 3.44
N GLY A 25 31.16 -18.15 3.18
CA GLY A 25 30.46 -18.28 1.90
C GLY A 25 29.17 -17.48 1.84
N ILE A 26 28.41 -17.68 0.76
CA ILE A 26 27.14 -16.98 0.52
C ILE A 26 25.99 -17.75 1.18
N THR A 27 25.22 -17.08 2.04
CA THR A 27 23.99 -17.61 2.63
C THR A 27 22.79 -16.77 2.24
N ILE A 28 21.66 -17.43 1.98
CA ILE A 28 20.38 -16.76 1.65
C ILE A 28 19.49 -16.90 2.88
N CYS A 29 18.94 -15.80 3.36
CA CYS A 29 18.30 -15.72 4.67
C CYS A 29 16.77 -15.70 4.60
N ASN A 30 16.19 -15.19 3.50
CA ASN A 30 14.74 -15.03 3.40
C ASN A 30 14.08 -16.04 2.44
N LEU A 31 14.79 -16.58 1.45
CA LEU A 31 14.22 -17.49 0.46
C LEU A 31 14.79 -18.90 0.58
N ILE A 32 13.97 -19.89 0.27
CA ILE A 32 14.38 -21.30 0.20
C ILE A 32 14.43 -21.79 -1.25
N ASP A 33 15.26 -22.79 -1.51
CA ASP A 33 15.36 -23.40 -2.84
C ASP A 33 14.04 -24.11 -3.22
N GLY A 34 13.55 -23.85 -4.42
CA GLY A 34 12.27 -24.33 -4.91
C GLY A 34 11.05 -23.54 -4.39
N GLU A 35 11.24 -22.42 -3.68
CA GLU A 35 10.11 -21.59 -3.19
C GLU A 35 9.29 -21.00 -4.36
N THR A 36 7.96 -21.10 -4.25
CA THR A 36 7.01 -20.48 -5.18
C THR A 36 6.64 -19.07 -4.72
N LEU A 37 6.85 -18.09 -5.59
CA LEU A 37 6.43 -16.70 -5.42
C LEU A 37 5.26 -16.39 -6.36
N SER A 38 4.27 -15.65 -5.85
CA SER A 38 3.09 -15.25 -6.63
C SER A 38 3.24 -13.91 -7.37
N TYR A 39 4.47 -13.37 -7.35
CA TYR A 39 4.83 -12.07 -7.88
C TYR A 39 6.17 -12.17 -8.60
N SER A 40 6.36 -11.29 -9.57
CA SER A 40 7.45 -11.39 -10.55
C SER A 40 8.79 -10.83 -10.09
N LEU A 41 8.86 -10.14 -8.94
CA LEU A 41 10.08 -9.47 -8.51
C LEU A 41 10.53 -9.98 -7.14
N ALA A 42 11.55 -10.84 -7.12
CA ALA A 42 12.07 -11.43 -5.89
C ALA A 42 13.10 -10.53 -5.22
N LEU A 43 12.92 -10.26 -3.92
CA LEU A 43 13.96 -9.67 -3.08
C LEU A 43 14.74 -10.79 -2.38
N ILE A 44 16.01 -10.97 -2.73
CA ILE A 44 16.93 -11.91 -2.09
C ILE A 44 17.70 -11.14 -1.01
N ARG A 45 17.60 -11.58 0.24
CA ARG A 45 18.42 -11.09 1.35
C ARG A 45 19.35 -12.20 1.81
N GLY A 46 20.60 -11.86 2.05
CA GLY A 46 21.59 -12.85 2.42
C GLY A 46 22.83 -12.25 3.04
N ARG A 47 23.78 -13.14 3.34
CA ARG A 47 25.12 -12.78 3.78
C ARG A 47 26.18 -13.27 2.82
N ALA A 48 27.24 -12.51 2.69
CA ALA A 48 28.43 -12.84 1.90
C ALA A 48 29.68 -12.60 2.76
N PRO A 49 30.85 -13.17 2.37
CA PRO A 49 32.09 -12.96 3.12
C PRO A 49 32.40 -11.47 3.33
N LEU A 50 32.85 -11.08 4.52
CA LEU A 50 33.08 -9.66 4.89
C LEU A 50 34.07 -8.93 3.96
N ALA A 51 34.98 -9.66 3.32
CA ALA A 51 35.95 -9.10 2.38
C ALA A 51 35.33 -8.72 1.02
N CYS A 52 34.12 -9.16 0.72
CA CYS A 52 33.45 -8.87 -0.55
C CYS A 52 32.71 -7.53 -0.46
N SER A 53 32.89 -6.67 -1.46
CA SER A 53 32.11 -5.42 -1.58
C SER A 53 30.82 -5.60 -2.37
N TYR A 54 30.72 -6.65 -3.18
CA TYR A 54 29.58 -6.91 -4.05
C TYR A 54 29.26 -8.40 -4.14
N VAL A 55 27.99 -8.71 -4.42
CA VAL A 55 27.52 -10.00 -4.89
C VAL A 55 27.02 -9.84 -6.33
N THR A 56 27.50 -10.71 -7.22
CA THR A 56 26.97 -10.83 -8.58
C THR A 56 25.82 -11.84 -8.56
N VAL A 57 24.67 -11.47 -9.12
CA VAL A 57 23.54 -12.36 -9.31
C VAL A 57 23.35 -12.58 -10.81
N ARG A 58 23.47 -13.83 -11.24
CA ARG A 58 23.17 -14.28 -12.60
C ARG A 58 21.79 -14.91 -12.63
N ALA A 59 20.89 -14.32 -13.41
CA ALA A 59 19.55 -14.83 -13.67
C ALA A 59 19.48 -15.52 -15.03
N GLN A 60 18.29 -16.00 -15.40
CA GLN A 60 18.07 -16.60 -16.71
C GLN A 60 18.41 -15.64 -17.85
N LYS A 61 18.73 -16.21 -19.03
CA LYS A 61 19.21 -15.48 -20.22
C LYS A 61 20.54 -14.72 -20.00
N ASN A 62 21.35 -15.16 -19.01
CA ASN A 62 22.62 -14.52 -18.64
C ASN A 62 22.49 -13.04 -18.27
N VAL A 63 21.33 -12.60 -17.78
CA VAL A 63 21.20 -11.27 -17.19
C VAL A 63 21.96 -11.26 -15.87
N THR A 64 22.96 -10.38 -15.78
CA THR A 64 23.81 -10.23 -14.59
C THR A 64 23.53 -8.90 -13.91
N SER A 65 23.49 -8.89 -12.58
CA SER A 65 23.38 -7.68 -11.78
C SER A 65 24.34 -7.76 -10.58
N GLU A 66 24.84 -6.61 -10.15
CA GLU A 66 25.75 -6.50 -9.00
C GLU A 66 25.08 -5.70 -7.89
N TRP A 67 25.21 -6.20 -6.66
CA TRP A 67 24.57 -5.63 -5.49
C TRP A 67 25.57 -5.46 -4.35
N PRO A 68 25.55 -4.34 -3.62
CA PRO A 68 26.52 -4.06 -2.59
C PRO A 68 26.38 -5.02 -1.40
N VAL A 69 27.52 -5.39 -0.83
CA VAL A 69 27.65 -6.14 0.41
C VAL A 69 28.15 -5.16 1.47
N ILE A 70 27.32 -4.85 2.47
CA ILE A 70 27.62 -3.90 3.54
C ILE A 70 27.51 -4.63 4.87
N GLY A 71 28.58 -4.64 5.67
CA GLY A 71 28.61 -5.39 6.93
C GLY A 71 28.41 -6.90 6.75
N GLY A 72 28.76 -7.44 5.57
CA GLY A 72 28.53 -8.83 5.21
C GLY A 72 27.10 -9.15 4.79
N GLU A 73 26.20 -8.18 4.71
CA GLU A 73 24.82 -8.36 4.27
C GLU A 73 24.61 -7.81 2.86
N PHE A 74 23.80 -8.48 2.05
CA PHE A 74 23.38 -8.01 0.73
C PHE A 74 21.88 -8.09 0.54
N ARG A 75 21.38 -7.26 -0.37
CA ARG A 75 19.99 -7.27 -0.84
C ARG A 75 20.00 -7.16 -2.35
N ALA A 76 19.40 -8.13 -3.03
CA ALA A 76 19.37 -8.18 -4.49
C ALA A 76 17.94 -8.38 -4.99
N LEU A 77 17.54 -7.57 -5.97
CA LEU A 77 16.26 -7.75 -6.66
C LEU A 77 16.48 -8.50 -7.98
N VAL A 78 15.62 -9.49 -8.23
CA VAL A 78 15.67 -10.31 -9.43
C VAL A 78 14.31 -10.38 -10.09
N ASP A 79 14.26 -10.07 -11.38
CA ASP A 79 13.07 -10.23 -12.21
C ASP A 79 12.88 -11.71 -12.58
N LEU A 80 11.69 -12.26 -12.32
CA LEU A 80 11.34 -13.65 -12.52
C LEU A 80 10.38 -13.81 -13.71
N THR A 81 10.71 -14.75 -14.59
CA THR A 81 9.78 -15.23 -15.61
C THR A 81 8.82 -16.26 -15.02
N ARG A 82 7.62 -16.41 -15.58
CA ARG A 82 6.67 -17.45 -15.13
C ARG A 82 7.33 -18.83 -15.22
N GLY A 83 7.12 -19.66 -14.20
CA GLY A 83 7.73 -20.99 -14.08
C GLY A 83 9.06 -20.98 -13.32
N SER A 84 9.97 -21.89 -13.66
CA SER A 84 11.24 -22.10 -12.95
C SER A 84 12.30 -21.08 -13.35
N ASN A 85 12.93 -20.44 -12.37
CA ASN A 85 14.01 -19.47 -12.50
C ASN A 85 15.24 -19.97 -11.73
N LYS A 86 16.33 -20.26 -12.45
CA LYS A 86 17.60 -20.71 -11.86
C LYS A 86 18.53 -19.52 -11.72
N LEU A 87 18.99 -19.27 -10.51
CA LEU A 87 19.84 -18.16 -10.13
C LEU A 87 21.19 -18.67 -9.61
N GLU A 88 22.26 -17.95 -9.93
CA GLU A 88 23.59 -18.18 -9.37
C GLU A 88 24.12 -16.88 -8.78
N LEU A 89 24.44 -16.92 -7.48
CA LEU A 89 25.06 -15.83 -6.74
C LEU A 89 26.56 -16.11 -6.62
N GLU A 90 27.38 -15.11 -6.86
CA GLU A 90 28.85 -15.19 -6.79
C GLU A 90 29.43 -14.01 -6.03
N ALA A 91 30.33 -14.28 -5.07
CA ALA A 91 31.04 -13.29 -4.27
C ALA A 91 32.32 -13.91 -3.71
N GLY A 92 33.48 -13.28 -3.94
CA GLY A 92 34.77 -13.72 -3.38
C GLY A 92 35.16 -15.15 -3.76
N GLY A 93 34.81 -15.61 -4.96
CA GLY A 93 35.06 -17.00 -5.41
C GLY A 93 34.05 -18.04 -4.90
N HIS A 94 33.17 -17.66 -3.96
CA HIS A 94 32.08 -18.54 -3.52
C HIS A 94 30.89 -18.44 -4.47
N LYS A 95 30.26 -19.57 -4.75
CA LYS A 95 29.05 -19.65 -5.57
C LYS A 95 27.90 -20.29 -4.80
N ARG A 96 26.70 -19.75 -4.97
CA ARG A 96 25.46 -20.29 -4.40
C ARG A 96 24.37 -20.32 -5.46
N ARG A 97 23.74 -21.49 -5.64
CA ARG A 97 22.59 -21.63 -6.54
C ARG A 97 21.28 -21.50 -5.75
N LEU A 98 20.28 -20.93 -6.41
CA LEU A 98 18.92 -20.81 -5.91
C LEU A 98 17.96 -20.98 -7.09
N THR A 99 16.97 -21.85 -6.94
CA THR A 99 15.86 -22.00 -7.89
C THR A 99 14.61 -21.41 -7.27
N LEU A 100 13.92 -20.53 -7.98
CA LEU A 100 12.64 -19.95 -7.58
C LEU A 100 11.56 -20.29 -8.62
N LEU A 101 10.35 -20.58 -8.17
CA LEU A 101 9.18 -20.74 -9.04
C LEU A 101 8.35 -19.46 -9.00
N HIS A 102 7.93 -18.94 -10.15
CA HIS A 102 7.01 -17.81 -10.22
C HIS A 102 5.67 -18.26 -10.81
N GLU A 103 4.63 -18.24 -9.98
CA GLU A 103 3.28 -18.67 -10.31
C GLU A 103 2.27 -17.64 -9.78
N PRO A 104 1.76 -16.73 -10.64
CA PRO A 104 0.71 -15.78 -10.27
C PRO A 104 -0.49 -16.48 -9.62
N ARG A 105 -1.22 -15.74 -8.78
CA ARG A 105 -2.41 -16.27 -8.11
C ARG A 105 -3.50 -16.54 -9.14
N THR A 106 -4.19 -17.65 -8.97
CA THR A 106 -5.42 -17.94 -9.71
C THR A 106 -6.58 -17.10 -9.15
N THR A 107 -6.67 -15.84 -9.57
CA THR A 107 -7.74 -14.91 -9.18
C THR A 107 -8.05 -13.95 -10.31
N ARG A 108 -9.26 -13.39 -10.30
CA ARG A 108 -9.64 -12.26 -11.17
C ARG A 108 -9.32 -10.92 -10.53
N LEU A 109 -9.18 -10.85 -9.21
CA LEU A 109 -8.98 -9.60 -8.49
C LEU A 109 -7.57 -9.07 -8.75
N ARG A 110 -7.46 -7.82 -9.21
CA ARG A 110 -6.17 -7.24 -9.64
C ARG A 110 -6.09 -5.74 -9.41
N VAL A 111 -4.94 -5.30 -8.92
CA VAL A 111 -4.60 -3.88 -8.87
C VAL A 111 -4.13 -3.46 -10.25
N THR A 112 -4.77 -2.44 -10.80
CA THR A 112 -4.51 -1.93 -12.14
C THR A 112 -3.86 -0.56 -12.02
N PRO A 113 -2.56 -0.43 -12.32
CA PRO A 113 -1.92 0.87 -12.38
C PRO A 113 -2.42 1.69 -13.57
N VAL A 114 -2.67 2.99 -13.38
CA VAL A 114 -3.22 3.89 -14.39
C VAL A 114 -2.49 5.24 -14.37
N TYR A 115 -2.07 5.72 -15.53
CA TYR A 115 -1.62 7.09 -15.74
C TYR A 115 -2.74 7.90 -16.40
N VAL A 116 -3.18 8.96 -15.72
CA VAL A 116 -4.35 9.75 -16.11
C VAL A 116 -3.94 11.05 -16.78
N VAL A 117 -4.22 11.15 -18.07
CA VAL A 117 -4.02 12.34 -18.90
C VAL A 117 -5.28 13.19 -18.88
N CYS A 118 -5.22 14.36 -18.25
CA CYS A 118 -6.35 15.30 -18.23
C CYS A 118 -6.55 15.96 -19.60
N ALA A 119 -7.80 16.28 -19.95
CA ALA A 119 -8.11 17.00 -21.18
C ALA A 119 -7.36 18.34 -21.25
N GLY A 120 -6.77 18.64 -22.40
CA GLY A 120 -5.94 19.84 -22.61
C GLY A 120 -4.53 19.77 -22.00
N HIS A 121 -4.13 18.65 -21.41
CA HIS A 121 -2.74 18.40 -20.98
C HIS A 121 -1.97 17.63 -22.05
N ASP A 122 -0.66 17.88 -22.15
CA ASP A 122 0.24 17.18 -23.08
C ASP A 122 0.63 15.76 -22.62
N GLY A 123 0.26 15.41 -21.38
CA GLY A 123 0.58 14.13 -20.75
C GLY A 123 1.98 14.04 -20.18
N TYR A 124 2.82 15.09 -20.28
CA TYR A 124 4.18 15.04 -19.74
C TYR A 124 4.21 15.46 -18.28
N PHE A 125 4.69 14.57 -17.39
CA PHE A 125 4.83 14.93 -15.98
C PHE A 125 5.99 15.91 -15.75
N GLN A 126 6.02 16.53 -14.56
CA GLN A 126 7.09 17.45 -14.17
C GLN A 126 8.35 16.68 -13.74
N GLY A 127 9.52 17.14 -14.20
CA GLY A 127 10.81 16.56 -13.85
C GLY A 127 11.97 17.32 -14.48
N PRO A 128 13.23 16.91 -14.18
CA PRO A 128 14.43 17.50 -14.77
C PRO A 128 14.43 17.44 -16.30
N ARG A 129 15.11 18.40 -16.96
CA ARG A 129 15.18 18.48 -18.44
C ARG A 129 15.77 17.24 -19.11
N ARG A 130 16.66 16.52 -18.44
CA ARG A 130 17.32 15.31 -18.94
C ARG A 130 16.53 14.03 -18.68
N GLU A 131 15.45 14.12 -17.90
CA GLU A 131 14.61 12.97 -17.59
C GLU A 131 13.54 12.80 -18.68
N ASP A 132 13.29 11.55 -19.08
CA ASP A 132 12.14 11.26 -19.94
C ASP A 132 10.85 11.41 -19.12
N ARG A 133 9.99 12.33 -19.57
CA ARG A 133 8.76 12.77 -18.91
C ARG A 133 7.50 12.35 -19.66
N SER A 134 7.66 11.55 -20.71
CA SER A 134 6.57 11.10 -21.57
C SER A 134 5.54 10.25 -20.81
N PRO A 135 4.29 10.14 -21.32
CA PRO A 135 3.31 9.19 -20.81
C PRO A 135 3.82 7.73 -20.77
N GLU A 136 4.64 7.33 -21.74
CA GLU A 136 5.25 6.00 -21.81
C GLU A 136 6.25 5.78 -20.67
N SER A 137 7.08 6.79 -20.38
CA SER A 137 7.98 6.78 -19.23
C SER A 137 7.19 6.70 -17.93
N ALA A 138 6.12 7.50 -17.80
CA ALA A 138 5.26 7.49 -16.63
C ALA A 138 4.66 6.10 -16.38
N ALA A 139 4.08 5.49 -17.42
CA ALA A 139 3.52 4.15 -17.36
C ALA A 139 4.55 3.10 -16.94
N THR A 140 5.77 3.18 -17.49
CA THR A 140 6.87 2.28 -17.15
C THR A 140 7.29 2.40 -15.69
N ARG A 141 7.45 3.63 -15.19
CA ARG A 141 7.82 3.91 -13.79
C ARG A 141 6.74 3.44 -12.82
N ILE A 142 5.49 3.75 -13.12
CA ILE A 142 4.34 3.34 -12.30
C ILE A 142 4.25 1.81 -12.26
N GLY A 143 4.41 1.13 -13.39
CA GLY A 143 4.41 -0.33 -13.48
C GLY A 143 5.51 -0.98 -12.64
N LEU A 144 6.76 -0.55 -12.82
CA LEU A 144 7.88 -1.06 -12.01
C LEU A 144 7.72 -0.72 -10.53
N GLY A 145 7.25 0.48 -10.20
CA GLY A 145 6.90 0.86 -8.84
C GLY A 145 5.84 -0.06 -8.23
N ALA A 146 4.78 -0.38 -8.97
CA ALA A 146 3.74 -1.30 -8.51
C ALA A 146 4.28 -2.72 -8.23
N ARG A 147 5.24 -3.20 -9.04
CA ARG A 147 5.96 -4.46 -8.78
C ARG A 147 6.80 -4.40 -7.51
N LEU A 148 7.52 -3.30 -7.27
CA LEU A 148 8.24 -3.08 -6.01
C LEU A 148 7.28 -3.09 -4.80
N LEU A 149 6.11 -2.46 -4.92
CA LEU A 149 5.08 -2.48 -3.88
C LEU A 149 4.54 -3.88 -3.60
N GLN A 150 4.35 -4.68 -4.66
CA GLN A 150 3.93 -6.07 -4.55
C GLN A 150 4.96 -6.89 -3.77
N THR A 151 6.26 -6.72 -4.07
CA THR A 151 7.38 -7.35 -3.34
C THR A 151 7.45 -6.88 -1.89
N LEU A 152 7.41 -5.56 -1.64
CA LEU A 152 7.44 -4.98 -0.30
C LEU A 152 6.32 -5.56 0.56
N THR A 153 5.11 -5.62 0.02
CA THR A 153 3.95 -6.18 0.71
C THR A 153 4.15 -7.65 1.07
N ALA A 154 4.67 -8.46 0.14
CA ALA A 154 4.93 -9.88 0.37
C ALA A 154 6.00 -10.13 1.45
N GLU A 155 7.10 -9.38 1.41
CA GLU A 155 8.16 -9.49 2.42
C GLU A 155 7.63 -9.09 3.80
N LYS A 156 6.88 -7.98 3.90
CA LYS A 156 6.36 -7.49 5.18
C LYS A 156 5.26 -8.36 5.76
N LEU A 157 4.45 -9.02 4.94
CA LEU A 157 3.50 -10.03 5.42
C LEU A 157 4.20 -11.31 5.87
N ARG A 158 5.29 -11.72 5.21
CA ARG A 158 6.11 -12.84 5.67
C ARG A 158 6.76 -12.55 7.01
N GLU A 159 7.36 -11.37 7.17
CA GLU A 159 7.97 -10.92 8.42
C GLU A 159 6.96 -10.84 9.57
N ALA A 160 5.68 -10.53 9.27
CA ALA A 160 4.58 -10.55 10.23
C ALA A 160 4.02 -11.97 10.52
N GLY A 161 4.54 -13.02 9.89
CA GLY A 161 4.14 -14.42 10.14
C GLY A 161 2.96 -14.93 9.30
N HIS A 162 2.55 -14.22 8.25
CA HIS A 162 1.40 -14.59 7.40
C HIS A 162 1.80 -15.23 6.06
N GLY A 163 3.08 -15.55 5.86
CA GLY A 163 3.61 -16.01 4.57
C GLY A 163 3.79 -14.88 3.55
N ARG A 164 4.34 -15.20 2.37
CA ARG A 164 4.57 -14.22 1.28
C ARG A 164 3.30 -13.97 0.46
N LYS A 165 2.24 -13.48 1.11
CA LYS A 165 0.98 -13.11 0.44
C LYS A 165 1.09 -11.68 -0.10
N THR A 166 0.47 -11.41 -1.24
CA THR A 166 0.42 -10.06 -1.83
C THR A 166 -0.77 -9.95 -2.79
N PHE A 167 -1.08 -8.72 -3.21
CA PHE A 167 -2.10 -8.46 -4.21
C PHE A 167 -1.61 -8.84 -5.62
N GLN A 168 -2.53 -9.16 -6.52
CA GLN A 168 -2.22 -9.42 -7.93
C GLN A 168 -2.16 -8.11 -8.72
N LEU A 169 -1.23 -7.95 -9.65
CA LEU A 169 -1.21 -6.84 -10.61
C LEU A 169 -1.91 -7.21 -11.92
N GLU A 170 -2.44 -6.22 -12.63
CA GLU A 170 -3.02 -6.39 -13.98
C GLU A 170 -2.04 -7.10 -14.94
N ARG A 171 -0.76 -6.73 -14.89
CA ARG A 171 0.33 -7.37 -15.65
C ARG A 171 0.41 -8.88 -15.43
N ASP A 172 0.24 -9.33 -14.20
CA ASP A 172 0.43 -10.74 -13.87
C ASP A 172 -0.66 -11.63 -14.48
N LEU A 173 -1.73 -11.03 -15.00
CA LEU A 173 -2.80 -11.65 -15.77
C LEU A 173 -2.69 -11.34 -17.28
N ASP A 174 -1.45 -11.14 -17.76
CA ASP A 174 -1.11 -10.82 -19.16
C ASP A 174 -1.66 -9.46 -19.64
N GLY A 175 -2.02 -8.57 -18.71
CA GLY A 175 -2.36 -7.18 -18.99
C GLY A 175 -1.14 -6.26 -19.09
N PRO A 176 -1.36 -4.95 -19.30
CA PRO A 176 -0.28 -3.97 -19.35
C PRO A 176 0.30 -3.67 -17.96
N GLU A 177 1.55 -3.18 -17.94
CA GLU A 177 2.23 -2.66 -16.73
C GLU A 177 1.45 -1.51 -16.08
N CYS A 178 0.95 -0.61 -16.93
CA CYS A 178 0.16 0.56 -16.54
C CYS A 178 -0.68 1.00 -17.75
N LEU A 179 -1.95 1.29 -17.51
CA LEU A 179 -2.86 1.82 -18.52
C LEU A 179 -2.72 3.34 -18.63
N VAL A 180 -2.76 3.88 -19.85
CA VAL A 180 -2.90 5.33 -20.04
C VAL A 180 -4.37 5.64 -20.30
N MET A 181 -5.00 6.40 -19.39
CA MET A 181 -6.39 6.84 -19.50
C MET A 181 -6.44 8.32 -19.82
N HIS A 182 -7.27 8.71 -20.78
CA HIS A 182 -7.56 10.11 -21.07
C HIS A 182 -8.86 10.51 -20.37
N SER A 183 -8.77 11.42 -19.42
CA SER A 183 -9.89 11.93 -18.63
C SER A 183 -10.56 13.10 -19.35
N MET A 184 -11.87 13.24 -19.16
CA MET A 184 -12.63 14.40 -19.64
C MET A 184 -12.42 15.64 -18.77
N LEU A 185 -11.78 15.49 -17.60
CA LEU A 185 -11.44 16.60 -16.72
C LEU A 185 -10.38 17.50 -17.37
N HIS A 186 -10.73 18.76 -17.63
CA HIS A 186 -9.80 19.75 -18.16
C HIS A 186 -8.68 20.08 -17.15
N VAL A 187 -7.45 20.23 -17.64
CA VAL A 187 -6.23 20.47 -16.84
C VAL A 187 -6.36 21.64 -15.86
N ASP A 188 -6.91 22.78 -16.29
CA ASP A 188 -7.00 23.97 -15.43
C ASP A 188 -7.98 23.74 -14.28
N ARG A 189 -9.06 23.00 -14.53
CA ARG A 189 -10.01 22.61 -13.48
C ARG A 189 -9.37 21.62 -12.53
N ALA A 190 -8.66 20.61 -13.05
CA ALA A 190 -7.93 19.65 -12.21
C ALA A 190 -6.92 20.34 -11.27
N ARG A 191 -6.21 21.35 -11.78
CA ARG A 191 -5.21 22.10 -11.01
C ARG A 191 -5.80 23.02 -9.93
N ALA A 192 -7.08 23.38 -10.05
CA ALA A 192 -7.81 24.20 -9.08
C ALA A 192 -8.58 23.39 -8.03
N MET A 193 -8.73 22.07 -8.22
CA MET A 193 -9.49 21.19 -7.33
C MET A 193 -8.69 20.81 -6.08
N SER A 194 -9.41 20.59 -4.98
CA SER A 194 -8.87 19.89 -3.81
C SER A 194 -8.56 18.43 -4.13
N GLN A 195 -7.70 17.81 -3.30
CA GLN A 195 -7.36 16.38 -3.46
C GLN A 195 -8.63 15.50 -3.47
N ARG A 196 -9.61 15.82 -2.62
CA ARG A 196 -10.86 15.07 -2.51
C ARG A 196 -11.72 15.18 -3.76
N GLU A 197 -11.87 16.38 -4.32
CA GLU A 197 -12.64 16.58 -5.56
C GLU A 197 -11.99 15.86 -6.74
N LEU A 198 -10.65 15.88 -6.83
CA LEU A 198 -9.89 15.09 -7.80
C LEU A 198 -10.18 13.59 -7.63
N TRP A 199 -10.07 13.09 -6.40
CA TRP A 199 -10.31 11.67 -6.10
C TRP A 199 -11.74 11.26 -6.47
N GLU A 200 -12.76 12.02 -6.07
CA GLU A 200 -14.18 11.70 -6.32
C GLU A 200 -14.51 11.70 -7.83
N LEU A 201 -13.97 12.65 -8.59
CA LEU A 201 -14.22 12.74 -10.03
C LEU A 201 -13.51 11.61 -10.79
N ILE A 202 -12.22 11.39 -10.53
CA ILE A 202 -11.45 10.34 -11.19
C ILE A 202 -11.96 8.95 -10.79
N ALA A 203 -12.35 8.74 -9.52
CA ALA A 203 -13.01 7.52 -9.08
C ALA A 203 -14.29 7.28 -9.89
N ARG A 204 -15.13 8.31 -10.06
CA ARG A 204 -16.35 8.20 -10.86
C ARG A 204 -16.03 7.79 -12.30
N GLU A 205 -15.09 8.47 -12.96
CA GLU A 205 -14.69 8.13 -14.34
C GLU A 205 -14.16 6.70 -14.48
N LEU A 206 -13.31 6.24 -13.57
CA LEU A 206 -12.78 4.87 -13.57
C LEU A 206 -13.87 3.82 -13.30
N MET A 207 -14.87 4.15 -12.50
CA MET A 207 -15.94 3.23 -12.06
C MET A 207 -17.16 3.22 -12.99
N THR A 208 -17.33 4.23 -13.84
CA THR A 208 -18.42 4.28 -14.83
C THR A 208 -17.91 4.20 -16.28
N GLY A 209 -16.61 4.34 -16.49
CA GLY A 209 -15.99 4.33 -17.81
C GLY A 209 -15.64 2.92 -18.32
N PRO A 210 -14.92 2.83 -19.45
CA PRO A 210 -14.58 1.56 -20.09
C PRO A 210 -13.69 0.63 -19.24
N LEU A 211 -12.97 1.20 -18.26
CA LEU A 211 -12.11 0.43 -17.37
C LEU A 211 -12.88 -0.24 -16.21
N ALA A 212 -14.10 0.22 -15.94
CA ALA A 212 -14.92 -0.15 -14.79
C ALA A 212 -15.02 -1.67 -14.60
N SER A 213 -14.65 -2.14 -13.40
CA SER A 213 -14.74 -3.54 -13.04
C SER A 213 -14.77 -3.72 -11.53
N LYS A 214 -15.65 -4.61 -11.05
CA LYS A 214 -15.65 -5.06 -9.65
C LYS A 214 -14.41 -5.88 -9.27
N ASP A 215 -13.69 -6.36 -10.27
CA ASP A 215 -12.47 -7.16 -10.12
C ASP A 215 -11.21 -6.28 -10.12
N ARG A 216 -11.34 -4.94 -10.22
CA ARG A 216 -10.22 -4.00 -10.27
C ARG A 216 -10.21 -3.02 -9.09
N LYS A 217 -9.02 -2.80 -8.55
CA LYS A 217 -8.67 -1.63 -7.73
C LYS A 217 -7.64 -0.83 -8.50
N TYR A 218 -7.72 0.49 -8.48
CA TYR A 218 -6.88 1.35 -9.30
C TYR A 218 -5.80 2.00 -8.47
N LEU A 219 -4.58 1.96 -8.98
CA LEU A 219 -3.47 2.79 -8.53
C LEU A 219 -3.24 3.85 -9.61
N ALA A 220 -3.75 5.06 -9.43
CA ALA A 220 -3.79 6.08 -10.47
C ALA A 220 -2.86 7.27 -10.18
N PHE A 221 -2.21 7.81 -11.22
CA PHE A 221 -1.38 9.00 -11.15
C PHE A 221 -1.86 10.07 -12.12
N LEU A 222 -1.99 11.31 -11.66
CA LEU A 222 -2.38 12.46 -12.47
C LEU A 222 -1.17 13.03 -13.22
N SER A 223 -1.26 13.10 -14.55
CA SER A 223 -0.25 13.74 -15.40
C SER A 223 -0.10 15.24 -15.14
N CYS A 224 -1.19 15.91 -14.76
CA CYS A 224 -1.25 17.37 -14.70
C CYS A 224 -0.66 17.98 -13.42
N THR A 225 -0.11 17.16 -12.52
CA THR A 225 0.48 17.65 -11.27
C THR A 225 1.61 18.64 -11.56
N ARG A 226 1.55 19.80 -10.93
CA ARG A 226 2.52 20.86 -11.14
C ARG A 226 2.87 21.56 -9.84
N TYR A 227 4.11 21.39 -9.42
CA TYR A 227 4.73 22.18 -8.37
C TYR A 227 5.20 23.53 -8.92
N ARG A 228 4.84 24.60 -8.21
CA ARG A 228 5.29 25.97 -8.44
C ARG A 228 6.44 26.24 -7.48
N GLY A 229 7.66 26.15 -7.99
CA GLY A 229 8.89 26.29 -7.21
C GLY A 229 8.91 27.43 -6.21
N ALA A 230 9.64 27.21 -5.12
CA ALA A 230 9.87 28.23 -4.11
C ALA A 230 11.26 28.07 -3.48
N PRO A 231 11.92 29.17 -3.11
CA PRO A 231 13.18 29.09 -2.40
C PRO A 231 12.93 28.51 -1.00
N SER A 232 13.44 27.31 -0.75
CA SER A 232 13.48 26.67 0.58
C SER A 232 12.12 26.60 1.30
N PRO A 233 11.14 25.83 0.79
CA PRO A 233 9.90 25.55 1.52
C PRO A 233 10.24 24.98 2.91
N ARG A 234 9.65 25.54 3.98
CA ARG A 234 10.04 25.21 5.36
C ARG A 234 9.32 23.98 5.89
N THR A 235 8.11 23.74 5.39
CA THR A 235 7.20 22.68 5.84
C THR A 235 6.62 21.92 4.65
N HIS A 236 6.06 20.73 4.90
CA HIS A 236 5.30 20.01 3.89
C HIS A 236 4.11 20.81 3.37
N GLU A 237 3.42 21.52 4.24
CA GLU A 237 2.24 22.32 3.89
C GLU A 237 2.61 23.44 2.91
N ASP A 238 3.77 24.07 3.09
CA ASP A 238 4.30 25.05 2.14
C ASP A 238 4.55 24.44 0.75
N THR A 239 5.07 23.21 0.73
CA THR A 239 5.28 22.46 -0.52
C THR A 239 3.93 22.14 -1.17
N LEU A 240 2.97 21.57 -0.44
CA LEU A 240 1.65 21.21 -0.95
C LEU A 240 0.83 22.41 -1.42
N ALA A 241 0.88 23.53 -0.70
CA ALA A 241 0.19 24.77 -1.08
C ALA A 241 0.64 25.31 -2.44
N ARG A 242 1.81 24.88 -2.91
CA ARG A 242 2.39 25.22 -4.21
C ARG A 242 2.28 24.10 -5.25
N THR A 243 1.73 22.94 -4.87
CA THR A 243 1.52 21.82 -5.78
C THR A 243 0.07 21.78 -6.24
N GLN A 244 -0.13 22.05 -7.53
CA GLN A 244 -1.43 21.99 -8.18
C GLN A 244 -1.69 20.60 -8.76
N GLY A 245 -2.97 20.19 -8.84
CA GLY A 245 -3.35 18.92 -9.47
C GLY A 245 -2.70 17.71 -8.80
N HIS A 246 -2.54 17.77 -7.47
CA HIS A 246 -1.94 16.74 -6.65
C HIS A 246 -3.01 16.09 -5.78
N ALA A 247 -2.86 14.78 -5.57
CA ALA A 247 -3.59 14.02 -4.58
C ALA A 247 -2.63 13.00 -3.95
N ALA A 248 -2.94 12.59 -2.73
CA ALA A 248 -2.42 11.39 -2.09
C ALA A 248 -3.56 10.85 -1.24
N LEU A 249 -4.50 10.16 -1.89
CA LEU A 249 -5.75 9.71 -1.28
C LEU A 249 -6.14 8.30 -1.74
N GLY A 250 -6.49 7.46 -0.77
CA GLY A 250 -6.86 6.08 -0.95
C GLY A 250 -8.16 5.73 -0.24
N GLY A 251 -8.93 4.85 -0.87
CA GLY A 251 -10.15 4.32 -0.28
C GLY A 251 -10.98 3.58 -1.32
N GLY A 252 -11.92 2.74 -0.87
CA GLY A 252 -12.80 1.99 -1.77
C GLY A 252 -12.02 1.23 -2.85
N GLY A 253 -12.13 1.68 -4.11
CA GLY A 253 -11.45 1.08 -5.25
C GLY A 253 -10.32 1.89 -5.88
N LEU A 254 -9.89 3.01 -5.30
CA LEU A 254 -8.91 3.93 -5.92
C LEU A 254 -7.91 4.46 -4.90
N ALA A 255 -6.62 4.35 -5.22
CA ALA A 255 -5.54 5.15 -4.67
C ALA A 255 -5.07 6.13 -5.75
N LEU A 256 -5.24 7.44 -5.52
CA LEU A 256 -4.94 8.51 -6.47
C LEU A 256 -3.76 9.35 -6.01
N PHE A 257 -2.80 9.55 -6.92
CA PHE A 257 -1.57 10.27 -6.67
C PHE A 257 -1.30 11.39 -7.66
N GLY A 258 -0.59 12.42 -7.21
CA GLY A 258 0.09 13.34 -8.12
C GLY A 258 1.43 12.78 -8.62
N SER A 259 1.87 13.22 -9.80
CA SER A 259 3.09 12.72 -10.46
C SER A 259 4.37 13.54 -10.20
N ALA A 260 4.35 14.49 -9.24
CA ALA A 260 5.43 15.47 -9.07
C ALA A 260 6.83 14.85 -8.80
N CYS A 261 6.91 13.75 -8.05
CA CYS A 261 8.16 13.03 -7.79
C CYS A 261 8.36 11.80 -8.69
N LEU A 262 7.50 11.57 -9.68
CA LEU A 262 7.58 10.38 -10.54
C LEU A 262 8.92 10.32 -11.31
N HIS A 263 9.54 11.47 -11.56
CA HIS A 263 10.87 11.57 -12.19
C HIS A 263 11.99 10.86 -11.42
N THR A 264 11.82 10.61 -10.12
CA THR A 264 12.82 9.86 -9.31
C THR A 264 12.62 8.35 -9.38
N TRP A 265 11.50 7.87 -9.90
CA TRP A 265 11.19 6.44 -9.97
C TRP A 265 11.95 5.75 -11.10
N PRO A 266 12.41 4.51 -10.91
CA PRO A 266 13.16 3.79 -11.94
C PRO A 266 12.26 3.38 -13.12
N THR A 267 12.81 3.39 -14.33
CA THR A 267 12.12 2.85 -15.53
C THR A 267 12.51 1.40 -15.84
N CYS A 268 13.57 0.88 -15.23
CA CYS A 268 14.02 -0.49 -15.43
C CYS A 268 14.78 -1.02 -14.21
N MET A 269 14.97 -2.34 -14.15
CA MET A 269 15.62 -3.02 -13.02
C MET A 269 17.03 -2.48 -12.71
N ALA A 270 17.82 -2.18 -13.74
CA ALA A 270 19.17 -1.64 -13.57
C ALA A 270 19.19 -0.26 -12.87
N GLN A 271 18.09 0.48 -12.92
CA GLN A 271 17.97 1.78 -12.26
C GLN A 271 17.51 1.71 -10.80
N VAL A 272 16.98 0.57 -10.32
CA VAL A 272 16.37 0.49 -8.99
C VAL A 272 17.36 0.85 -7.89
N LEU A 273 18.52 0.17 -7.86
CA LEU A 273 19.57 0.43 -6.89
C LEU A 273 20.10 1.88 -6.97
N PRO A 274 20.59 2.39 -8.12
CA PRO A 274 21.13 3.74 -8.18
C PRO A 274 20.08 4.82 -7.88
N ARG A 275 18.79 4.63 -8.18
CA ARG A 275 17.74 5.61 -7.85
C ARG A 275 17.46 5.68 -6.36
N PHE A 276 17.47 4.56 -5.63
CA PHE A 276 17.33 4.58 -4.17
C PHE A 276 18.53 5.25 -3.49
N LEU A 277 19.72 5.13 -4.10
CA LEU A 277 20.97 5.70 -3.60
C LEU A 277 21.27 7.11 -4.18
N ASP A 278 20.35 7.70 -4.94
CA ASP A 278 20.56 8.99 -5.60
C ASP A 278 20.54 10.14 -4.58
N THR A 279 21.73 10.66 -4.27
CA THR A 279 21.95 11.78 -3.35
C THR A 279 21.82 13.15 -4.01
N THR A 280 21.40 13.22 -5.29
CA THR A 280 21.16 14.49 -5.98
C THR A 280 20.17 15.32 -5.19
N ALA A 281 20.59 16.55 -4.84
CA ALA A 281 19.75 17.49 -4.09
C ALA A 281 18.54 17.91 -4.94
N VAL A 282 17.36 17.96 -4.31
CA VAL A 282 16.15 18.45 -4.97
C VAL A 282 16.24 19.96 -5.15
N ASP A 283 16.21 20.42 -6.39
CA ASP A 283 16.06 21.85 -6.71
C ASP A 283 14.63 22.31 -6.39
N THR A 284 14.41 22.79 -5.17
CA THR A 284 13.10 23.28 -4.69
C THR A 284 12.55 24.48 -5.44
N GLU A 285 13.34 25.14 -6.29
CA GLU A 285 12.83 26.18 -7.19
C GLU A 285 12.18 25.62 -8.46
N GLN A 286 12.31 24.31 -8.70
CA GLN A 286 11.79 23.66 -9.90
C GLN A 286 10.98 22.39 -9.61
N LEU A 287 11.30 21.68 -8.53
CA LEU A 287 10.82 20.33 -8.24
C LEU A 287 10.28 20.23 -6.82
N MET A 288 9.25 19.40 -6.67
CA MET A 288 8.65 19.12 -5.36
C MET A 288 9.61 18.28 -4.53
N ASP A 289 9.93 18.74 -3.32
CA ASP A 289 10.62 17.92 -2.33
C ASP A 289 9.60 17.21 -1.43
N ASP A 290 9.42 15.92 -1.70
CA ASP A 290 8.61 14.99 -0.90
C ASP A 290 9.49 13.82 -0.44
N SER A 291 10.64 14.17 0.14
CA SER A 291 11.67 13.24 0.58
C SER A 291 11.65 12.98 2.08
N ASN A 292 10.62 13.42 2.82
CA ASN A 292 10.63 13.42 4.28
C ASN A 292 11.82 14.19 4.87
N TYR A 293 12.06 15.39 4.31
CA TYR A 293 13.15 16.30 4.66
C TYR A 293 14.58 15.75 4.45
N ARG A 294 14.75 14.69 3.65
CA ARG A 294 16.07 14.20 3.23
C ARG A 294 16.72 15.14 2.19
N GLY A 295 15.91 15.84 1.40
CA GLY A 295 16.33 16.77 0.36
C GLY A 295 16.93 16.10 -0.88
N THR A 296 16.78 14.78 -1.06
CA THR A 296 17.40 14.01 -2.14
C THR A 296 16.38 13.34 -3.05
N HIS A 297 16.79 13.06 -4.29
CA HIS A 297 16.00 12.30 -5.27
C HIS A 297 15.68 10.88 -4.76
N GLY A 298 16.66 10.18 -4.18
CA GLY A 298 16.45 8.87 -3.57
C GLY A 298 15.51 8.91 -2.37
N GLY A 299 15.56 9.99 -1.58
CA GLY A 299 14.60 10.26 -0.52
C GLY A 299 13.18 10.46 -1.04
N CYS A 300 13.01 11.21 -2.14
CA CYS A 300 11.71 11.36 -2.82
C CYS A 300 11.17 10.03 -3.33
N LEU A 301 12.00 9.20 -3.98
CA LEU A 301 11.60 7.85 -4.40
C LEU A 301 11.09 7.04 -3.21
N ALA A 302 11.86 6.98 -2.13
CA ALA A 302 11.51 6.20 -0.95
C ALA A 302 10.18 6.67 -0.33
N THR A 303 10.06 7.95 0.02
CA THR A 303 8.83 8.47 0.65
C THR A 303 7.62 8.32 -0.26
N THR A 304 7.73 8.65 -1.55
CA THR A 304 6.57 8.56 -2.45
C THR A 304 6.18 7.12 -2.79
N LEU A 305 7.13 6.20 -2.93
CA LEU A 305 6.81 4.78 -3.09
C LEU A 305 6.09 4.25 -1.84
N GLY A 306 6.56 4.59 -0.65
CA GLY A 306 5.91 4.21 0.60
C GLY A 306 4.51 4.82 0.78
N SER A 307 4.35 6.11 0.47
CA SER A 307 3.06 6.81 0.48
C SER A 307 2.06 6.12 -0.47
N VAL A 308 2.54 5.65 -1.63
CA VAL A 308 1.72 4.87 -2.55
C VAL A 308 1.19 3.59 -1.94
N LEU A 309 2.02 2.87 -1.18
CA LEU A 309 1.58 1.68 -0.47
C LEU A 309 0.57 2.00 0.64
N HIS A 310 0.74 3.13 1.33
CA HIS A 310 -0.17 3.58 2.38
C HIS A 310 -1.59 3.78 1.84
N GLU A 311 -1.76 4.58 0.79
CA GLU A 311 -3.09 4.81 0.21
C GLU A 311 -3.65 3.56 -0.46
N LEU A 312 -2.80 2.74 -1.09
CA LEU A 312 -3.22 1.45 -1.59
C LEU A 312 -3.73 0.55 -0.45
N GLY A 313 -3.12 0.63 0.73
CA GLY A 313 -3.57 -0.01 1.97
C GLY A 313 -5.00 0.38 2.35
N HIS A 314 -5.39 1.65 2.21
CA HIS A 314 -6.77 2.08 2.42
C HIS A 314 -7.75 1.45 1.43
N THR A 315 -7.32 1.18 0.19
CA THR A 315 -8.15 0.42 -0.75
C THR A 315 -8.35 -1.03 -0.31
N PHE A 316 -7.47 -1.58 0.53
CA PHE A 316 -7.61 -2.89 1.17
C PHE A 316 -8.20 -2.79 2.59
N ASP A 317 -9.03 -1.78 2.81
CA ASP A 317 -9.79 -1.61 4.04
C ASP A 317 -8.95 -1.39 5.30
N LEU A 318 -7.67 -1.03 5.17
CA LEU A 318 -6.82 -0.68 6.31
C LEU A 318 -7.17 0.70 6.88
N GLY A 319 -7.17 0.80 8.21
CA GLY A 319 -7.20 2.07 8.93
C GLY A 319 -5.80 2.60 9.21
N HIS A 320 -5.69 3.83 9.69
CA HIS A 320 -4.41 4.37 10.15
C HIS A 320 -3.95 3.69 11.42
N THR A 321 -2.64 3.53 11.56
CA THR A 321 -2.00 3.05 12.79
C THR A 321 -0.96 4.06 13.25
N ARG A 322 -0.60 4.02 14.53
CA ARG A 322 0.43 4.92 15.09
C ARG A 322 1.80 4.71 14.44
N GLU A 323 2.11 3.47 14.09
CA GLU A 323 3.39 3.05 13.53
C GLU A 323 3.21 2.17 12.29
N GLY A 324 4.32 1.77 11.66
CA GLY A 324 4.30 0.93 10.46
C GLY A 324 3.82 1.68 9.22
N ILE A 325 3.53 0.94 8.14
CA ILE A 325 3.16 1.49 6.83
C ILE A 325 1.88 2.33 6.89
N MET A 326 0.89 1.92 7.69
CA MET A 326 -0.34 2.70 7.90
C MET A 326 -0.18 3.86 8.92
N GLY A 327 1.04 4.05 9.43
CA GLY A 327 1.49 5.24 10.15
C GLY A 327 2.57 5.98 9.33
N ARG A 328 3.76 6.18 9.89
CA ARG A 328 4.92 6.83 9.22
C ARG A 328 6.08 5.90 8.87
N GLY A 329 5.91 4.60 9.04
CA GLY A 329 6.91 3.59 8.68
C GLY A 329 7.15 3.48 7.17
N PHE A 330 6.25 4.03 6.35
CA PHE A 330 6.39 4.05 4.89
C PHE A 330 7.51 4.97 4.38
N ASP A 331 7.99 5.93 5.18
CA ASP A 331 9.08 6.82 4.76
C ASP A 331 10.41 6.08 4.52
N TYR A 332 10.54 4.90 5.13
CA TYR A 332 11.80 4.14 5.22
C TYR A 332 11.84 2.91 4.30
N VAL A 333 10.98 2.84 3.28
CA VAL A 333 10.92 1.69 2.37
C VAL A 333 12.24 1.43 1.62
N ASP A 334 13.09 2.46 1.43
CA ASP A 334 14.44 2.29 0.90
C ASP A 334 15.25 1.30 1.73
N ARG A 335 15.11 1.35 3.06
CA ARG A 335 15.79 0.41 3.97
C ARG A 335 15.36 -1.03 3.76
N VAL A 336 14.22 -1.29 3.13
CA VAL A 336 13.78 -2.65 2.77
C VAL A 336 14.52 -3.15 1.54
N PHE A 337 14.70 -2.30 0.53
CA PHE A 337 15.31 -2.68 -0.74
C PHE A 337 16.84 -2.62 -0.73
N VAL A 338 17.42 -1.55 -0.17
CA VAL A 338 18.87 -1.31 -0.20
C VAL A 338 19.56 -1.49 1.17
N GLY A 339 18.79 -1.70 2.25
CA GLY A 339 19.35 -2.05 3.56
C GLY A 339 20.33 -1.01 4.08
N ALA A 340 21.46 -1.47 4.64
CA ALA A 340 22.51 -0.59 5.15
C ALA A 340 23.07 0.35 4.07
N ALA A 341 23.10 -0.08 2.81
CA ALA A 341 23.53 0.77 1.71
C ALA A 341 22.65 2.02 1.55
N GLY A 342 21.39 2.03 1.99
CA GLY A 342 20.55 3.24 1.98
C GLY A 342 20.64 4.09 3.26
N ILE A 343 20.98 3.48 4.40
CA ILE A 343 20.95 4.14 5.72
C ILE A 343 22.00 5.26 5.81
N ASP A 344 23.17 5.09 5.21
CA ASP A 344 24.26 6.07 5.31
C ASP A 344 24.01 7.32 4.45
N PHE A 345 23.31 7.17 3.32
CA PHE A 345 23.14 8.25 2.34
C PHE A 345 21.81 9.01 2.47
N ASN A 346 20.76 8.38 3.03
CA ASN A 346 19.42 8.98 3.15
C ASN A 346 19.06 9.39 4.59
N ARG A 347 20.05 9.75 5.43
CA ARG A 347 19.76 10.29 6.77
C ARG A 347 19.10 11.65 6.65
N ASN A 348 17.94 11.82 7.28
CA ASN A 348 17.35 13.13 7.50
C ASN A 348 18.29 13.94 8.41
N PRO A 349 18.98 14.98 7.89
CA PRO A 349 19.95 15.74 8.68
C PRO A 349 19.26 16.66 9.70
N ILE A 350 17.96 16.87 9.55
CA ILE A 350 17.16 17.76 10.39
C ILE A 350 16.26 16.90 11.30
N ARG A 351 16.50 16.93 12.62
CA ARG A 351 15.59 16.33 13.62
C ARG A 351 14.28 17.14 13.74
N ARG A 352 13.47 17.15 12.68
CA ARG A 352 12.09 17.68 12.65
C ARG A 352 11.09 16.54 12.65
N ASP A 353 9.84 16.87 12.98
CA ASP A 353 8.71 15.96 12.77
C ASP A 353 8.65 15.52 11.30
N PRO A 354 8.26 14.27 10.98
CA PRO A 354 8.16 13.78 9.60
C PRO A 354 7.25 14.62 8.69
N GLN A 355 7.55 14.62 7.40
CA GLN A 355 6.85 15.42 6.38
C GLN A 355 5.51 14.76 6.00
N HIS A 356 4.37 15.41 6.22
CA HIS A 356 3.04 14.77 6.07
C HIS A 356 2.56 14.50 4.62
N THR A 357 3.16 13.55 3.89
CA THR A 357 2.82 13.21 2.49
C THR A 357 1.38 12.71 2.24
N THR A 358 0.69 12.20 3.26
CA THR A 358 -0.65 11.61 3.15
C THR A 358 -1.66 12.31 4.05
N VAL A 359 -2.94 12.36 3.63
CA VAL A 359 -4.00 13.06 4.36
C VAL A 359 -5.06 12.06 4.86
N ALA A 360 -5.36 12.13 6.16
CA ALA A 360 -6.48 11.40 6.72
C ALA A 360 -7.81 12.10 6.40
N LEU A 361 -8.71 11.41 5.70
CA LEU A 361 -10.05 11.92 5.44
C LEU A 361 -10.92 11.81 6.68
N SER A 362 -11.70 12.85 6.98
CA SER A 362 -12.64 12.93 8.12
C SER A 362 -13.98 12.22 7.89
N ARG A 363 -14.20 11.65 6.71
CA ARG A 363 -15.42 10.91 6.33
C ARG A 363 -15.07 9.78 5.37
N PRO A 364 -15.68 8.59 5.50
CA PRO A 364 -15.42 7.46 4.62
C PRO A 364 -15.79 7.80 3.15
N LEU A 365 -14.84 7.60 2.24
CA LEU A 365 -15.07 7.69 0.80
C LEU A 365 -15.99 6.54 0.37
N SER A 366 -17.19 6.87 -0.07
CA SER A 366 -18.14 5.91 -0.61
C SER A 366 -18.60 6.35 -1.99
N VAL A 367 -18.07 5.68 -3.01
CA VAL A 367 -18.61 5.72 -4.37
C VAL A 367 -19.21 4.34 -4.63
N THR A 368 -20.54 4.25 -4.63
CA THR A 368 -21.24 3.00 -4.97
C THR A 368 -21.04 2.73 -6.46
N VAL A 369 -20.36 1.63 -6.76
CA VAL A 369 -20.16 1.17 -8.13
C VAL A 369 -21.43 0.45 -8.60
N THR A 370 -22.28 1.12 -9.37
CA THR A 370 -23.30 0.45 -10.18
C THR A 370 -22.68 0.06 -11.51
N VAL A 371 -22.06 -1.12 -11.58
CA VAL A 371 -21.70 -1.72 -12.88
C VAL A 371 -23.00 -2.21 -13.51
N GLN A 372 -23.47 -1.56 -14.57
CA GLN A 372 -24.58 -2.09 -15.37
C GLN A 372 -24.15 -3.43 -15.97
N GLU A 373 -24.78 -4.52 -15.54
CA GLU A 373 -24.65 -5.80 -16.25
C GLU A 373 -25.25 -5.68 -17.66
N PRO A 374 -24.67 -6.32 -18.68
CA PRO A 374 -25.25 -6.32 -20.01
C PRO A 374 -26.58 -7.09 -19.97
N VAL A 375 -27.68 -6.36 -20.05
CA VAL A 375 -29.03 -6.93 -20.12
C VAL A 375 -29.17 -7.65 -21.46
N LEU A 376 -29.32 -8.98 -21.40
CA LEU A 376 -29.77 -9.79 -22.53
C LEU A 376 -31.13 -9.30 -22.99
N ALA A 377 -31.18 -8.69 -24.18
CA ALA A 377 -32.41 -8.20 -24.79
C ALA A 377 -33.32 -9.36 -25.21
N SER A 378 -34.61 -9.26 -24.87
CA SER A 378 -35.72 -9.91 -25.60
C SER A 378 -37.06 -9.19 -25.29
N PRO A 379 -38.08 -9.30 -26.17
CA PRO A 379 -38.79 -8.12 -26.65
C PRO A 379 -40.22 -7.89 -26.08
N ARG A 380 -40.60 -6.60 -26.08
CA ARG A 380 -41.94 -5.98 -26.24
C ARG A 380 -43.15 -6.55 -25.46
N ARG A 381 -43.78 -5.66 -24.67
CA ARG A 381 -45.19 -5.24 -24.88
C ARG A 381 -45.48 -3.93 -24.14
N GLY A 382 -46.07 -2.97 -24.85
CA GLY A 382 -46.28 -1.61 -24.36
C GLY A 382 -47.53 -1.43 -23.51
N ARG A 383 -47.57 -0.30 -22.79
CA ARG A 383 -48.78 0.50 -22.60
C ARG A 383 -48.37 1.92 -22.21
N LEU A 384 -48.85 2.88 -22.99
CA LEU A 384 -48.93 4.30 -22.66
C LEU A 384 -49.77 4.47 -21.38
N LEU A 385 -49.39 5.41 -20.52
CA LEU A 385 -50.29 6.42 -19.96
C LEU A 385 -49.43 7.55 -19.34
N SER A 386 -49.76 8.76 -19.76
CA SER A 386 -49.29 10.05 -19.29
C SER A 386 -49.83 10.37 -17.90
N GLU A 387 -49.05 11.04 -17.06
CA GLU A 387 -49.62 12.06 -16.17
C GLU A 387 -48.57 13.08 -15.72
N THR A 388 -48.97 14.33 -15.91
CA THR A 388 -48.28 15.58 -15.63
C THR A 388 -48.49 16.00 -14.18
N SER A 389 -47.44 16.47 -13.49
CA SER A 389 -47.63 17.50 -12.45
C SER A 389 -46.34 18.30 -12.23
N ARG A 390 -46.50 19.62 -12.36
CA ARG A 390 -45.53 20.69 -12.09
C ARG A 390 -45.63 21.15 -10.61
N PRO A 391 -44.63 21.90 -10.11
CA PRO A 391 -44.36 22.08 -8.68
C PRO A 391 -45.03 23.33 -8.08
N SER A 392 -45.18 23.33 -6.76
CA SER A 392 -45.64 24.48 -5.96
C SER A 392 -44.68 24.77 -4.79
N PRO A 393 -44.59 26.03 -4.29
CA PRO A 393 -43.36 26.57 -3.71
C PRO A 393 -43.41 26.99 -2.22
N SER A 394 -42.21 27.30 -1.70
CA SER A 394 -41.86 28.21 -0.56
C SER A 394 -41.83 27.64 0.88
N PRO A 395 -41.11 28.25 1.86
CA PRO A 395 -40.41 29.54 1.81
C PRO A 395 -38.93 29.55 2.26
N SER A 396 -38.25 30.59 1.82
CA SER A 396 -36.92 31.06 2.17
C SER A 396 -36.82 31.61 3.60
N ALA A 397 -35.80 31.18 4.35
CA ALA A 397 -35.31 31.87 5.54
C ALA A 397 -33.87 32.35 5.29
N ARG A 398 -33.66 33.66 5.42
CA ARG A 398 -32.36 34.34 5.41
C ARG A 398 -31.55 33.90 6.65
N GLN A 399 -30.33 33.43 6.46
CA GLN A 399 -29.31 33.42 7.52
C GLN A 399 -28.01 34.04 7.00
N LEU A 400 -27.52 35.00 7.80
CA LEU A 400 -26.25 35.71 7.69
C LEU A 400 -25.05 34.74 7.75
N PRO A 401 -23.87 35.13 7.23
CA PRO A 401 -22.72 34.24 7.08
C PRO A 401 -22.04 34.02 8.45
N GLY A 402 -22.45 32.97 9.14
CA GLY A 402 -21.75 32.45 10.32
C GLY A 402 -20.48 31.71 9.89
N ARG A 403 -19.33 32.32 10.20
CA ARG A 403 -17.97 31.74 10.34
C ARG A 403 -17.88 30.24 10.00
N LEU A 404 -17.38 29.96 8.80
CA LEU A 404 -16.92 28.62 8.41
C LEU A 404 -15.76 28.22 9.32
N SER A 405 -15.97 27.19 10.14
CA SER A 405 -14.93 26.55 10.92
C SER A 405 -13.85 25.99 9.98
N ALA A 406 -12.61 26.39 10.24
CA ALA A 406 -11.43 25.99 9.49
C ALA A 406 -11.30 24.45 9.41
N PRO A 407 -10.72 23.92 8.31
CA PRO A 407 -10.36 22.50 8.25
C PRO A 407 -9.37 22.19 9.38
N ALA A 408 -9.62 21.09 10.10
CA ALA A 408 -8.84 20.71 11.27
C ALA A 408 -7.35 20.59 10.93
N SER A 409 -6.58 21.43 11.63
CA SER A 409 -5.12 21.53 11.59
C SER A 409 -4.45 20.21 12.05
N PRO A 410 -3.17 19.93 11.70
CA PRO A 410 -2.43 18.72 12.09
C PRO A 410 -2.18 18.53 13.60
N GLU A 411 -2.78 19.37 14.44
CA GLU A 411 -2.59 19.42 15.89
C GLU A 411 -3.06 18.14 16.60
N LEU A 412 -3.99 17.39 16.00
CA LEU A 412 -4.41 16.07 16.48
C LEU A 412 -3.26 15.05 16.52
N ASN A 413 -2.24 15.20 15.67
CA ASN A 413 -1.07 14.31 15.69
C ASN A 413 -0.03 14.72 16.76
N ARG A 414 -0.01 15.98 17.21
CA ARG A 414 0.96 16.47 18.22
C ARG A 414 0.58 16.11 19.66
N SER A 415 -0.71 15.94 19.95
CA SER A 415 -1.19 15.80 21.33
C SER A 415 -1.04 14.37 21.92
N PHE A 416 -0.84 13.33 21.11
CA PHE A 416 -0.89 11.94 21.59
C PHE A 416 0.48 11.25 21.73
N SER A 417 1.57 11.90 21.32
CA SER A 417 2.94 11.36 21.48
C SER A 417 3.44 11.38 22.93
N LYS A 418 2.69 11.96 23.88
CA LYS A 418 3.12 12.14 25.27
C LYS A 418 2.55 11.14 26.28
N THR A 419 1.78 10.13 25.86
CA THR A 419 1.17 9.23 26.85
C THR A 419 1.20 7.75 26.43
N LEU A 420 1.90 6.98 27.29
CA LEU A 420 1.92 5.52 27.48
C LEU A 420 3.03 4.71 26.77
N ASN A 421 4.02 4.37 27.60
CA ASN A 421 4.86 3.19 27.50
C ASN A 421 3.99 1.92 27.59
N ALA A 422 3.95 1.12 26.53
CA ALA A 422 3.62 -0.30 26.62
C ALA A 422 4.06 -1.05 25.34
N ALA A 423 4.95 -2.03 25.54
CA ALA A 423 5.43 -3.04 24.58
C ALA A 423 6.05 -2.51 23.28
N GLU A 424 7.37 -2.28 23.31
CA GLU A 424 8.16 -2.11 22.08
C GLU A 424 8.02 -3.35 21.19
N PRO A 425 7.58 -3.21 19.91
CA PRO A 425 7.71 -4.30 18.95
C PRO A 425 9.20 -4.61 18.73
N PRO A 426 9.56 -5.85 18.36
CA PRO A 426 10.95 -6.22 18.12
C PRO A 426 11.58 -5.23 17.13
N SER A 427 12.81 -4.78 17.43
CA SER A 427 13.54 -3.76 16.69
C SER A 427 13.83 -4.20 15.26
N GLN A 428 12.83 -4.08 14.37
CA GLN A 428 13.05 -4.25 12.95
C GLN A 428 13.93 -3.08 12.47
N PRO A 429 15.10 -3.36 11.85
CA PRO A 429 16.08 -2.32 11.55
C PRO A 429 15.57 -1.29 10.53
N ASP A 430 14.59 -1.65 9.70
CA ASP A 430 14.05 -0.76 8.65
C ASP A 430 12.87 0.12 9.09
N ARG A 431 12.21 -0.15 10.23
CA ARG A 431 11.02 0.57 10.72
C ARG A 431 9.79 0.52 9.77
N THR A 432 9.82 -0.35 8.75
CA THR A 432 8.74 -0.50 7.77
C THR A 432 8.07 -1.86 8.00
N PHE A 433 6.85 -1.85 8.55
CA PHE A 433 6.10 -3.07 8.83
C PHE A 433 4.59 -2.84 8.74
N TRP A 434 3.82 -3.90 8.61
CA TRP A 434 2.37 -3.86 8.83
C TRP A 434 2.08 -4.03 10.31
N GLY A 435 1.29 -3.13 10.91
CA GLY A 435 0.81 -3.33 12.28
C GLY A 435 0.10 -4.68 12.41
N PRO A 436 0.09 -5.35 13.59
CA PRO A 436 -0.43 -6.71 13.72
C PRO A 436 -1.85 -6.91 13.19
N SER A 437 -2.72 -5.92 13.43
CA SER A 437 -4.10 -5.93 12.95
C SER A 437 -4.18 -5.75 11.44
N CYS A 438 -3.41 -4.82 10.86
CA CYS A 438 -3.31 -4.62 9.42
C CYS A 438 -2.74 -5.84 8.70
N ALA A 439 -1.69 -6.45 9.24
CA ALA A 439 -1.08 -7.65 8.68
C ALA A 439 -2.09 -8.81 8.64
N THR A 440 -2.85 -8.99 9.74
CA THR A 440 -3.91 -9.99 9.80
C THR A 440 -5.00 -9.68 8.77
N LEU A 441 -5.44 -8.43 8.68
CA LEU A 441 -6.48 -8.02 7.74
C LEU A 441 -6.03 -8.31 6.30
N LEU A 442 -4.88 -7.80 5.87
CA LEU A 442 -4.34 -8.09 4.54
C LEU A 442 -4.17 -9.59 4.28
N ALA A 443 -3.75 -10.37 5.27
CA ALA A 443 -3.52 -11.81 5.08
C ALA A 443 -4.82 -12.59 4.76
N TYR A 444 -5.97 -12.19 5.30
CA TYR A 444 -7.25 -12.88 5.05
C TYR A 444 -8.15 -12.14 4.05
N HIS A 445 -7.79 -10.90 3.71
CA HIS A 445 -8.46 -10.11 2.70
C HIS A 445 -8.54 -10.83 1.36
N ARG A 446 -9.71 -10.79 0.72
CA ARG A 446 -9.95 -11.41 -0.60
C ARG A 446 -8.90 -11.01 -1.65
N TRP A 447 -8.39 -9.79 -1.59
CA TRP A 447 -7.36 -9.32 -2.53
C TRP A 447 -5.98 -9.93 -2.34
N PHE A 448 -5.79 -10.80 -1.36
CA PHE A 448 -4.54 -11.47 -1.01
C PHE A 448 -4.72 -12.98 -0.83
N ASN A 449 -5.95 -13.42 -0.53
CA ASN A 449 -6.26 -14.80 -0.20
C ASN A 449 -6.60 -15.62 -1.46
N THR A 450 -5.88 -16.71 -1.72
CA THR A 450 -6.03 -17.55 -2.93
C THR A 450 -7.16 -18.57 -2.84
N GLU A 451 -7.45 -19.08 -1.66
CA GLU A 451 -8.30 -20.27 -1.48
C GLU A 451 -9.79 -20.03 -1.79
N PHE A 452 -10.24 -18.77 -1.76
CA PHE A 452 -11.67 -18.46 -1.68
C PHE A 452 -12.21 -17.54 -2.77
N ASP A 453 -11.35 -16.92 -3.58
CA ASP A 453 -11.74 -15.96 -4.62
C ASP A 453 -12.55 -16.57 -5.78
N ASN A 454 -12.37 -17.87 -6.07
CA ASN A 454 -12.93 -18.52 -7.26
C ASN A 454 -14.33 -19.13 -7.05
N HIS A 455 -14.94 -19.00 -5.88
CA HIS A 455 -16.26 -19.59 -5.62
C HIS A 455 -17.39 -18.55 -5.80
N CYS A 456 -17.98 -18.51 -7.00
CA CYS A 456 -19.03 -17.57 -7.41
C CYS A 456 -20.34 -17.63 -6.58
N ASN A 457 -20.52 -18.62 -5.70
CA ASN A 457 -21.79 -18.90 -5.02
C ASN A 457 -21.84 -18.55 -3.52
N ARG A 458 -20.90 -17.74 -3.00
CA ARG A 458 -20.86 -17.41 -1.57
C ARG A 458 -21.69 -16.17 -1.22
N ARG A 459 -22.49 -16.26 -0.15
CA ARG A 459 -23.09 -15.10 0.51
C ARG A 459 -21.96 -14.32 1.19
N HIS A 460 -21.61 -13.15 0.67
CA HIS A 460 -20.49 -12.32 1.16
C HIS A 460 -20.81 -11.57 2.47
N ASN A 461 -21.85 -11.96 3.19
CA ASN A 461 -22.43 -11.21 4.33
C ASN A 461 -22.68 -12.11 5.56
N ASP A 462 -21.85 -13.14 5.77
CA ASP A 462 -22.02 -14.07 6.90
C ASP A 462 -21.30 -13.63 8.18
N ILE A 463 -20.81 -12.37 8.22
CA ILE A 463 -20.26 -11.73 9.41
C ILE A 463 -21.23 -10.65 9.92
N GLU A 464 -21.61 -10.73 11.19
CA GLU A 464 -22.61 -9.85 11.81
C GLU A 464 -22.17 -9.36 13.19
N TYR A 465 -22.70 -8.21 13.61
CA TYR A 465 -22.52 -7.67 14.97
C TYR A 465 -23.85 -7.66 15.72
N ASP A 466 -23.86 -8.31 16.87
CA ASP A 466 -24.96 -8.32 17.83
C ASP A 466 -24.69 -7.25 18.91
N GLY A 467 -25.30 -6.07 18.73
CA GLY A 467 -25.14 -4.95 19.66
C GLY A 467 -25.70 -5.19 21.06
N LYS A 468 -26.65 -6.13 21.23
CA LYS A 468 -27.20 -6.46 22.57
C LYS A 468 -26.20 -7.26 23.40
N ARG A 469 -25.46 -8.16 22.74
CA ARG A 469 -24.43 -9.00 23.38
C ARG A 469 -23.03 -8.40 23.27
N ASN A 470 -22.86 -7.37 22.45
CA ASN A 470 -21.59 -6.75 22.08
C ASN A 470 -20.57 -7.73 21.48
N VAL A 471 -21.04 -8.50 20.49
CA VAL A 471 -20.32 -9.66 19.95
C VAL A 471 -20.38 -9.67 18.43
N ILE A 472 -19.29 -10.08 17.79
CA ILE A 472 -19.24 -10.39 16.36
C ILE A 472 -19.38 -11.90 16.16
N ARG A 473 -20.22 -12.30 15.20
CA ARG A 473 -20.38 -13.68 14.76
C ARG A 473 -19.95 -13.82 13.31
N SER A 474 -19.20 -14.88 13.01
CA SER A 474 -18.96 -15.34 11.64
C SER A 474 -18.86 -16.85 11.61
N ARG A 475 -19.56 -17.48 10.66
CA ARG A 475 -19.47 -18.92 10.42
C ARG A 475 -18.09 -19.39 9.95
N TYR A 476 -17.26 -18.47 9.45
CA TYR A 476 -15.90 -18.74 8.97
C TYR A 476 -14.84 -18.40 10.02
N GLY A 477 -15.28 -17.95 11.20
CA GLY A 477 -14.46 -17.56 12.34
C GLY A 477 -13.77 -16.21 12.15
N VAL A 478 -13.82 -15.40 13.20
CA VAL A 478 -13.34 -14.02 13.24
C VAL A 478 -11.81 -14.02 13.35
N ARG A 479 -11.15 -13.27 12.45
CA ARG A 479 -9.67 -13.15 12.40
C ARG A 479 -9.16 -11.90 13.06
N VAL A 480 -9.86 -10.80 12.87
CA VAL A 480 -9.48 -9.51 13.45
C VAL A 480 -10.72 -8.69 13.75
N ILE A 481 -10.64 -7.95 14.86
CA ILE A 481 -11.58 -6.91 15.24
C ILE A 481 -10.78 -5.64 15.47
N GLU A 482 -11.22 -4.53 14.91
CA GLU A 482 -10.67 -3.20 15.13
C GLU A 482 -11.76 -2.23 15.54
N LEU A 483 -11.40 -1.33 16.46
CA LEU A 483 -12.13 -0.11 16.75
C LEU A 483 -11.38 1.03 16.10
N ARG A 484 -12.05 1.75 15.21
CA ARG A 484 -11.47 2.86 14.46
C ARG A 484 -12.21 4.16 14.76
N GLU A 485 -11.50 5.27 14.84
CA GLU A 485 -12.14 6.58 14.80
C GLU A 485 -12.90 6.75 13.47
N THR A 486 -14.15 7.16 13.54
CA THR A 486 -15.02 7.28 12.36
C THR A 486 -14.59 8.43 11.46
N SER A 487 -14.06 9.50 12.05
CA SER A 487 -13.54 10.62 11.30
C SER A 487 -12.24 10.24 10.62
N GLY A 488 -11.17 9.88 11.33
CA GLY A 488 -9.84 9.70 10.74
C GLY A 488 -9.42 8.27 10.41
N GLY A 489 -10.24 7.26 10.70
CA GLY A 489 -9.90 5.85 10.48
C GLY A 489 -8.75 5.33 11.37
N MET A 490 -8.34 6.08 12.40
CA MET A 490 -7.27 5.70 13.32
C MET A 490 -7.70 4.49 14.14
N VAL A 491 -6.89 3.43 14.12
CA VAL A 491 -7.11 2.23 14.93
C VAL A 491 -6.77 2.56 16.39
N VAL A 492 -7.81 2.62 17.23
CA VAL A 492 -7.68 2.92 18.67
C VAL A 492 -7.70 1.68 19.54
N GLY A 493 -8.19 0.56 19.00
CA GLY A 493 -8.16 -0.74 19.65
C GLY A 493 -8.22 -1.84 18.61
N SER A 494 -7.55 -2.96 18.86
CA SER A 494 -7.65 -4.13 17.99
C SER A 494 -7.46 -5.43 18.76
N ARG A 495 -8.00 -6.52 18.21
CA ARG A 495 -7.81 -7.87 18.70
C ARG A 495 -7.69 -8.81 17.50
N GLN A 496 -6.65 -9.62 17.48
CA GLN A 496 -6.40 -10.62 16.45
C GLN A 496 -6.65 -12.02 17.04
N PHE A 497 -7.08 -12.94 16.19
CA PHE A 497 -7.31 -14.33 16.54
C PHE A 497 -6.42 -15.23 15.67
N PRO A 498 -5.14 -15.38 16.04
CA PRO A 498 -4.21 -16.25 15.32
C PRO A 498 -4.58 -17.73 15.50
N GLY A 499 -4.00 -18.59 14.66
CA GLY A 499 -4.17 -20.05 14.72
C GLY A 499 -5.09 -20.61 13.63
N THR A 500 -5.24 -21.93 13.59
CA THR A 500 -6.00 -22.62 12.53
C THR A 500 -7.51 -22.62 12.75
N ARG A 501 -7.96 -22.42 13.99
CA ARG A 501 -9.37 -22.46 14.40
C ARG A 501 -9.77 -21.15 15.10
N PRO A 502 -10.06 -20.08 14.35
CA PRO A 502 -10.54 -18.83 14.92
C PRO A 502 -11.95 -19.00 15.55
N PRO A 503 -12.30 -18.17 16.54
CA PRO A 503 -13.60 -18.26 17.19
C PRO A 503 -14.72 -17.87 16.21
N LEU A 504 -15.82 -18.63 16.23
CA LEU A 504 -17.03 -18.28 15.46
C LEU A 504 -17.76 -17.07 16.06
N GLU A 505 -17.52 -16.81 17.34
CA GLU A 505 -18.14 -15.74 18.11
C GLU A 505 -17.08 -15.07 18.97
N ALA A 506 -16.95 -13.74 18.88
CA ALA A 506 -15.92 -12.98 19.57
C ALA A 506 -16.46 -11.67 20.15
N LEU A 507 -16.15 -11.43 21.43
CA LEU A 507 -16.48 -10.17 22.11
C LEU A 507 -15.72 -9.00 21.50
N VAL A 508 -16.46 -7.91 21.24
CA VAL A 508 -15.87 -6.64 20.81
C VAL A 508 -15.13 -6.03 22.00
N PRO A 509 -13.85 -5.64 21.84
CA PRO A 509 -13.11 -5.01 22.93
C PRO A 509 -13.79 -3.69 23.34
N PRO A 510 -13.74 -3.30 24.63
CA PRO A 510 -14.22 -1.99 25.03
C PRO A 510 -13.37 -0.88 24.39
N PRO A 511 -13.96 0.30 24.11
CA PRO A 511 -13.19 1.43 23.64
C PRO A 511 -12.16 1.86 24.70
N PRO A 512 -11.01 2.45 24.29
CA PRO A 512 -10.02 2.93 25.24
C PRO A 512 -10.61 3.96 26.21
N PRO A 513 -10.17 3.96 27.49
CA PRO A 513 -10.59 5.00 28.43
C PRO A 513 -10.22 6.38 27.88
N HIS A 514 -11.15 7.33 27.95
CA HIS A 514 -11.05 8.70 27.41
C HIS A 514 -11.16 8.85 25.88
N CYS A 515 -11.55 7.81 25.15
CA CYS A 515 -11.90 7.95 23.74
C CYS A 515 -13.26 8.66 23.59
N LEU A 516 -13.23 9.96 23.24
CA LEU A 516 -14.43 10.77 22.98
C LEU A 516 -14.86 10.75 21.50
N ALA A 517 -14.10 10.06 20.65
CA ALA A 517 -14.37 9.99 19.21
C ALA A 517 -15.51 9.02 18.92
N THR A 518 -16.30 9.32 17.87
CA THR A 518 -17.23 8.36 17.30
C THR A 518 -16.45 7.18 16.72
N LEU A 519 -16.85 5.95 17.02
CA LEU A 519 -16.12 4.76 16.61
C LEU A 519 -16.84 3.95 15.54
N THR A 520 -16.08 3.34 14.67
CA THR A 520 -16.53 2.33 13.72
C THR A 520 -15.86 1.01 14.07
N LEU A 521 -16.68 -0.01 14.31
CA LEU A 521 -16.25 -1.39 14.44
C LEU A 521 -15.94 -1.96 13.05
N VAL A 522 -14.74 -2.52 12.89
CA VAL A 522 -14.34 -3.24 11.69
C VAL A 522 -13.95 -4.66 12.07
N ALA A 523 -14.41 -5.65 11.32
CA ALA A 523 -14.02 -7.03 11.55
C ALA A 523 -13.90 -7.81 10.25
N GLU A 524 -13.03 -8.81 10.26
CA GLU A 524 -12.81 -9.69 9.12
C GLU A 524 -12.78 -11.16 9.56
N ASP A 525 -13.32 -12.05 8.71
CA ASP A 525 -13.28 -13.49 8.91
C ASP A 525 -12.24 -14.21 8.03
N SER A 526 -12.10 -15.53 8.20
CA SER A 526 -11.10 -16.33 7.47
C SER A 526 -11.28 -16.34 5.95
N THR A 527 -12.43 -15.93 5.45
CA THR A 527 -12.74 -15.89 4.01
C THR A 527 -12.64 -14.49 3.41
N GLY A 528 -12.31 -13.49 4.22
CA GLY A 528 -12.18 -12.11 3.78
C GLY A 528 -13.52 -11.36 3.69
N ASN A 529 -14.57 -11.81 4.38
CA ASN A 529 -15.76 -10.99 4.56
C ASN A 529 -15.46 -9.91 5.58
N ILE A 530 -15.81 -8.67 5.27
CA ILE A 530 -15.53 -7.51 6.12
C ILE A 530 -16.84 -6.91 6.61
N LEU A 531 -16.96 -6.78 7.93
CA LEU A 531 -17.99 -6.00 8.58
C LEU A 531 -17.46 -4.59 8.87
N LYS A 532 -18.26 -3.56 8.58
CA LYS A 532 -18.06 -2.20 9.09
C LYS A 532 -19.35 -1.71 9.72
N HIS A 533 -19.32 -1.41 11.01
CA HIS A 533 -20.50 -1.02 11.78
C HIS A 533 -20.21 0.22 12.64
N PRO A 534 -20.89 1.36 12.41
CA PRO A 534 -20.78 2.52 13.28
C PRO A 534 -21.28 2.17 14.68
N LEU A 535 -20.47 2.41 15.72
CA LEU A 535 -20.88 2.23 17.10
C LEU A 535 -21.61 3.49 17.59
N PRO A 536 -22.65 3.35 18.44
CA PRO A 536 -23.29 4.50 19.04
C PRO A 536 -22.27 5.29 19.88
N THR A 537 -22.26 6.61 19.73
CA THR A 537 -21.52 7.49 20.63
C THR A 537 -22.09 7.26 22.03
N ALA A 538 -21.26 6.82 22.99
CA ALA A 538 -21.67 6.80 24.38
C ALA A 538 -22.03 8.25 24.76
N PHE A 539 -23.28 8.47 25.18
CA PHE A 539 -23.77 9.77 25.64
C PHE A 539 -23.24 10.10 27.04
#